data_AF-A0A3E1KC88-F1
#
_entry.id   AF-A0A3E1KC88-F1
#
_cell.length_a   1.000
_cell.length_b   1.000
_cell.length_c   1.000
_cell.angle_alpha   90.00
_cell.angle_beta   90.00
_cell.angle_gamma   90.00
#
_symmetry.space_group_name_H-M   'P 1'
#
loop_
_entity.id
_entity.type
_entity.pdbx_description
1 polymer ?
#
loop_
_entity_poly.entity_id
_entity_poly.type
_entity_poly.pdbx_seq_one_letter_code
_entity_poly.pdbx_strand_id
1 'polypeptide(L)'
;MYSPRHLFRVARRGLTDMLPALQQAFNDSREDDRLDRVFGPWPRLTVLIVTVVGLLLGYAIQGALADFTVFEYINVAAVLFGAGYALVYRHYLFHDPAAGEDDFPWLAAALIPPAAALVLVTFAGRWMDGLETLPGAPGWTAIGGFLDALADSLAVAAGLTIAVAALCYSKAWREAFKALVRRLIAFKIMVWLMVLFFVEIGIVGPILGALVEGLLGIELPDWLGDFADQLTYALLMTTIYLAIIGGTWTACRRSFARLLREGEVDVLETLRTMAESPEKRRRAARKARKQAAKEMPDRPGDGPPAP
;
A
#
# COMPACT_ATOMS: atom_id res chain seq x y z
N MET A 1 19.91 -0.74 1.25
CA MET A 1 18.94 -0.98 0.16
C MET A 1 18.27 -2.33 0.36
N TYR A 2 16.95 -2.42 0.17
CA TYR A 2 16.23 -3.69 0.22
C TYR A 2 16.54 -4.52 -1.03
N SER A 3 16.77 -5.82 -0.88
CA SER A 3 16.97 -6.70 -2.03
C SER A 3 15.64 -6.81 -2.82
N PRO A 4 15.63 -6.63 -4.16
CA PRO A 4 14.45 -6.83 -5.00
C PRO A 4 13.81 -8.21 -4.80
N ARG A 5 14.64 -9.23 -4.57
CA ARG A 5 14.19 -10.61 -4.25
C ARG A 5 13.38 -10.67 -2.95
N HIS A 6 13.67 -9.80 -1.99
CA HIS A 6 12.90 -9.73 -0.74
C HIS A 6 11.53 -9.08 -0.96
N LEU A 7 11.48 -7.96 -1.69
CA LEU A 7 10.22 -7.29 -2.04
C LEU A 7 9.31 -8.23 -2.83
N PHE A 8 9.85 -8.91 -3.84
CA PHE A 8 9.10 -9.88 -4.64
C PHE A 8 8.55 -11.04 -3.78
N ARG A 9 9.33 -11.53 -2.81
CA ARG A 9 8.87 -12.58 -1.90
C ARG A 9 7.73 -12.11 -0.98
N VAL A 10 7.80 -10.86 -0.51
CA VAL A 10 6.74 -10.26 0.31
C VAL A 10 5.48 -10.04 -0.52
N ALA A 11 5.61 -9.46 -1.72
CA ALA A 11 4.52 -9.28 -2.67
C ALA A 11 3.85 -10.62 -2.99
N ARG A 12 4.64 -11.63 -3.38
CA ARG A 12 4.13 -12.97 -3.72
C ARG A 12 3.37 -13.59 -2.56
N ARG A 13 3.94 -13.61 -1.34
CA ARG A 13 3.26 -14.18 -0.17
C ARG A 13 1.97 -13.45 0.19
N GLY A 14 2.00 -12.12 0.16
CA GLY A 14 0.81 -11.31 0.44
C GLY A 14 -0.30 -11.58 -0.58
N LEU A 15 0.04 -11.57 -1.88
CA LEU A 15 -0.92 -11.83 -2.96
C LEU A 15 -1.45 -13.27 -2.96
N THR A 16 -0.60 -14.26 -2.71
CA THR A 16 -1.04 -15.66 -2.63
C THR A 16 -1.95 -15.92 -1.43
N ASP A 17 -1.76 -15.18 -0.33
CA ASP A 17 -2.65 -15.27 0.83
C ASP A 17 -3.95 -14.48 0.63
N MET A 18 -3.91 -13.38 -0.15
CA MET A 18 -5.08 -12.58 -0.49
C MET A 18 -6.04 -13.35 -1.40
N LEU A 19 -5.54 -14.00 -2.44
CA LEU A 19 -6.39 -14.61 -3.48
C LEU A 19 -7.44 -15.61 -2.93
N PRO A 20 -7.10 -16.63 -2.11
CA PRO A 20 -8.09 -17.55 -1.56
C PRO A 20 -9.02 -16.86 -0.55
N ALA A 21 -8.52 -15.90 0.23
CA ALA A 21 -9.31 -15.14 1.19
C ALA A 21 -10.36 -14.25 0.49
N LEU A 22 -10.03 -13.71 -0.68
CA LEU A 22 -10.94 -12.95 -1.52
C LEU A 22 -11.93 -13.86 -2.24
N GLN A 23 -11.50 -15.04 -2.72
CA GLN A 23 -12.42 -16.04 -3.26
C GLN A 23 -13.45 -16.46 -2.21
N GLN A 24 -13.05 -16.61 -0.96
CA GLN A 24 -13.96 -16.89 0.15
C GLN A 24 -14.92 -15.72 0.40
N ALA A 25 -14.43 -14.48 0.39
CA ALA A 25 -15.24 -13.27 0.59
C ALA A 25 -16.17 -12.93 -0.59
N PHE A 26 -15.94 -13.49 -1.77
CA PHE A 26 -16.82 -13.33 -2.95
C PHE A 26 -17.64 -14.60 -3.25
N ASN A 27 -17.56 -15.63 -2.41
CA ASN A 27 -18.38 -16.81 -2.59
C ASN A 27 -19.86 -16.49 -2.28
N ASP A 28 -20.79 -17.04 -3.05
CA ASP A 28 -22.22 -16.68 -3.00
C ASP A 28 -22.99 -17.28 -1.80
N SER A 29 -22.30 -17.86 -0.80
CA SER A 29 -22.94 -18.29 0.45
C SER A 29 -23.30 -17.08 1.30
N ARG A 30 -24.55 -16.61 1.15
CA ARG A 30 -25.16 -15.50 1.91
C ARG A 30 -25.12 -15.69 3.44
N GLU A 31 -24.85 -16.90 3.92
CA GLU A 31 -24.74 -17.23 5.35
C GLU A 31 -23.38 -16.88 5.97
N ASP A 32 -22.32 -16.73 5.16
CA ASP A 32 -20.97 -16.36 5.62
C ASP A 32 -20.61 -14.89 5.35
N ASP A 33 -21.42 -14.17 4.54
CA ASP A 33 -21.20 -12.77 4.20
C ASP A 33 -21.74 -11.84 5.32
N ARG A 34 -20.83 -11.41 6.21
CA ARG A 34 -21.13 -10.50 7.32
C ARG A 34 -21.08 -9.02 6.93
N LEU A 35 -20.93 -8.71 5.64
CA LEU A 35 -20.95 -7.33 5.19
C LEU A 35 -22.32 -6.67 5.41
N ASP A 36 -23.38 -7.45 5.55
CA ASP A 36 -24.72 -6.95 5.84
C ASP A 36 -24.81 -6.22 7.20
N ARG A 37 -24.03 -6.66 8.19
CA ARG A 37 -23.89 -5.99 9.49
C ARG A 37 -23.09 -4.70 9.43
N VAL A 38 -22.14 -4.62 8.49
CA VAL A 38 -21.25 -3.47 8.30
C VAL A 38 -21.90 -2.39 7.45
N PHE A 39 -22.57 -2.79 6.37
CA PHE A 39 -23.07 -1.91 5.31
C PHE A 39 -24.60 -1.94 5.14
N GLY A 40 -25.31 -2.66 6.01
CA GLY A 40 -26.76 -2.81 5.97
C GLY A 40 -27.22 -3.93 5.01
N PRO A 41 -28.54 -4.10 4.81
CA PRO A 41 -29.14 -5.29 4.19
C PRO A 41 -28.75 -5.55 2.73
N TRP A 42 -28.12 -4.59 2.05
CA TRP A 42 -27.68 -4.68 0.66
C TRP A 42 -26.20 -4.31 0.52
N PRO A 43 -25.27 -5.07 1.14
CA PRO A 43 -23.89 -4.64 1.30
C PRO A 43 -23.17 -4.36 -0.02
N ARG A 44 -23.38 -5.22 -1.03
CA ARG A 44 -22.80 -5.06 -2.37
C ARG A 44 -23.28 -3.77 -3.05
N LEU A 45 -24.57 -3.45 -2.92
CA LEU A 45 -25.16 -2.22 -3.45
C LEU A 45 -24.66 -0.99 -2.68
N THR A 46 -24.59 -1.06 -1.35
CA THR A 46 -24.03 0.01 -0.52
C THR A 46 -22.60 0.31 -0.91
N VAL A 47 -21.74 -0.71 -1.04
CA VAL A 47 -20.34 -0.54 -1.47
C VAL A 47 -20.27 0.10 -2.86
N LEU A 48 -21.11 -0.32 -3.81
CA LEU A 48 -21.17 0.28 -5.14
C LEU A 48 -21.59 1.76 -5.07
N ILE A 49 -22.68 2.07 -4.35
CA ILE A 49 -23.18 3.44 -4.20
C ILE A 49 -22.13 4.33 -3.52
N VAL A 50 -21.53 3.86 -2.43
CA VAL A 50 -20.46 4.59 -1.73
C VAL A 50 -19.27 4.80 -2.65
N THR A 51 -18.93 3.82 -3.49
CA THR A 51 -17.86 3.96 -4.50
C THR A 51 -18.20 5.03 -5.52
N VAL A 52 -19.40 5.01 -6.11
CA VAL A 52 -19.81 6.00 -7.10
C VAL A 52 -19.89 7.40 -6.48
N VAL A 53 -20.60 7.55 -5.36
CA VAL A 53 -20.77 8.83 -4.65
C VAL A 53 -19.42 9.36 -4.15
N GLY A 54 -18.58 8.50 -3.57
CA GLY A 54 -17.28 8.88 -3.05
C GLY A 54 -16.32 9.35 -4.15
N LEU A 55 -16.36 8.72 -5.33
CA LEU A 55 -15.63 9.20 -6.50
C LEU A 55 -16.13 10.57 -6.96
N LEU A 56 -17.44 10.71 -7.20
CA LEU A 56 -18.03 11.96 -7.65
C LEU A 56 -17.76 13.10 -6.67
N LEU A 57 -17.95 12.86 -5.38
CA LEU A 57 -17.67 13.83 -4.33
C LEU A 57 -16.18 14.17 -4.24
N GLY A 58 -15.31 13.16 -4.29
CA GLY A 58 -13.86 13.35 -4.22
C GLY A 58 -13.33 14.20 -5.38
N TYR A 59 -13.76 13.91 -6.61
CA TYR A 59 -13.38 14.71 -7.78
C TYR A 59 -14.05 16.09 -7.79
N ALA A 60 -15.29 16.22 -7.32
CA ALA A 60 -15.94 17.54 -7.18
C ALA A 60 -15.20 18.43 -6.17
N ILE A 61 -14.80 17.87 -5.02
CA ILE A 61 -14.00 18.58 -4.02
C ILE A 61 -12.62 18.91 -4.58
N GLN A 62 -11.98 17.96 -5.27
CA GLN A 62 -10.67 18.20 -5.87
C GLN A 62 -10.74 19.31 -6.93
N GLY A 63 -11.79 19.36 -7.75
CA GLY A 63 -12.02 20.46 -8.68
C GLY A 63 -12.28 21.79 -7.99
N ALA A 64 -13.05 21.81 -6.91
CA ALA A 64 -13.30 23.02 -6.11
C ALA A 64 -12.05 23.52 -5.37
N LEU A 65 -11.08 22.65 -5.12
CA LEU A 65 -9.81 22.96 -4.45
C LEU A 65 -8.62 23.03 -5.41
N ALA A 66 -8.86 23.05 -6.72
CA ALA A 66 -7.80 23.04 -7.74
C ALA A 66 -6.81 24.21 -7.60
N ASP A 67 -7.27 25.36 -7.09
CA ASP A 67 -6.44 26.55 -6.89
C ASP A 67 -5.42 26.41 -5.73
N PHE A 68 -5.51 25.33 -4.94
CA PHE A 68 -4.60 25.07 -3.84
C PHE A 68 -3.58 24.01 -4.22
N THR A 69 -2.31 24.42 -4.37
CA THR A 69 -1.16 23.55 -4.73
C THR A 69 -1.01 22.30 -3.84
N VAL A 70 -1.47 22.32 -2.59
CA VAL A 70 -1.42 21.15 -1.71
C VAL A 70 -2.32 20.00 -2.20
N PHE A 71 -3.43 20.32 -2.88
CA PHE A 71 -4.41 19.35 -3.37
C PHE A 71 -4.10 18.80 -4.76
N GLU A 72 -3.17 19.42 -5.51
CA GLU A 72 -2.63 18.84 -6.75
C GLU A 72 -1.94 17.50 -6.49
N TYR A 73 -1.36 17.33 -5.29
CA TYR A 73 -0.58 16.15 -4.94
C TYR A 73 -1.33 15.10 -4.11
N ILE A 74 -2.59 15.36 -3.76
CA ILE A 74 -3.41 14.48 -2.90
C ILE A 74 -4.64 14.02 -3.68
N ASN A 75 -4.77 12.71 -3.87
CA ASN A 75 -6.01 12.14 -4.39
C ASN A 75 -7.10 12.22 -3.29
N VAL A 76 -7.95 13.25 -3.37
CA VAL A 76 -8.98 13.55 -2.36
C VAL A 76 -9.97 12.39 -2.23
N ALA A 77 -10.35 11.77 -3.34
CA ALA A 77 -11.24 10.61 -3.33
C ALA A 77 -10.63 9.46 -2.51
N ALA A 78 -9.35 9.14 -2.71
CA ALA A 78 -8.66 8.11 -1.94
C ALA A 78 -8.60 8.43 -0.43
N VAL A 79 -8.44 9.70 -0.06
CA VAL A 79 -8.48 10.14 1.34
C VAL A 79 -9.89 9.96 1.93
N LEU A 80 -10.93 10.35 1.19
CA LEU A 80 -12.33 10.18 1.63
C LEU A 80 -12.69 8.71 1.80
N PHE A 81 -12.31 7.85 0.85
CA PHE A 81 -12.49 6.42 0.98
C PHE A 81 -11.72 5.87 2.17
N GLY A 82 -10.44 6.24 2.33
CA GLY A 82 -9.61 5.79 3.44
C GLY A 82 -10.21 6.13 4.80
N ALA A 83 -10.66 7.38 4.98
CA ALA A 83 -11.28 7.84 6.21
C ALA A 83 -12.66 7.20 6.44
N GLY A 84 -13.52 7.17 5.42
CA GLY A 84 -14.87 6.64 5.52
C GLY A 84 -14.89 5.15 5.85
N TYR A 85 -14.12 4.35 5.11
CA TYR A 85 -14.01 2.91 5.39
C TYR A 85 -13.37 2.63 6.75
N ALA A 86 -12.35 3.40 7.14
CA ALA A 86 -11.76 3.25 8.47
C ALA A 86 -12.78 3.52 9.60
N LEU A 87 -13.66 4.52 9.44
CA LEU A 87 -14.72 4.81 10.42
C LEU A 87 -15.76 3.70 10.48
N VAL A 88 -16.26 3.25 9.33
CA VAL A 88 -17.27 2.19 9.24
C VAL A 88 -16.73 0.89 9.85
N TYR A 89 -15.51 0.50 9.48
CA TYR A 89 -14.88 -0.72 10.01
C TYR A 89 -14.63 -0.62 11.50
N ARG A 90 -14.16 0.54 11.98
CA ARG A 90 -13.95 0.77 13.40
C ARG A 90 -15.26 0.71 14.18
N HIS A 91 -16.34 1.28 13.64
CA HIS A 91 -17.64 1.22 14.28
C HIS A 91 -18.09 -0.24 14.43
N TYR A 92 -18.06 -1.02 13.36
CA TYR A 92 -18.38 -2.45 13.38
C TYR A 92 -17.52 -3.23 14.39
N LEU A 93 -16.20 -3.14 14.29
CA LEU A 93 -15.27 -3.94 15.11
C LEU A 93 -15.38 -3.70 16.61
N PHE A 94 -15.82 -2.51 17.04
CA PHE A 94 -15.87 -2.15 18.46
C PHE A 94 -17.28 -1.98 19.04
N HIS A 95 -18.32 -2.00 18.21
CA HIS A 95 -19.71 -1.87 18.68
C HIS A 95 -20.57 -3.11 18.38
N ASP A 96 -20.16 -3.99 17.45
CA ASP A 96 -20.86 -5.24 17.20
C ASP A 96 -20.20 -6.40 18.00
N PRO A 97 -20.93 -7.04 18.93
CA PRO A 97 -20.39 -8.16 19.72
C PRO A 97 -20.09 -9.42 18.89
N ALA A 98 -20.56 -9.50 17.65
CA ALA A 98 -20.27 -10.62 16.76
C ALA A 98 -18.95 -10.47 15.99
N ALA A 99 -18.27 -9.31 16.09
CA ALA A 99 -17.01 -9.07 15.39
C ALA A 99 -15.93 -10.10 15.81
N GLY A 100 -15.32 -10.75 14.83
CA GLY A 100 -14.37 -11.84 15.05
C GLY A 100 -13.16 -11.80 14.11
N GLU A 101 -12.16 -12.64 14.37
CA GLU A 101 -10.92 -12.69 13.58
C GLU A 101 -11.16 -13.08 12.11
N ASP A 102 -12.23 -13.84 11.85
CA ASP A 102 -12.62 -14.31 10.52
C ASP A 102 -13.25 -13.21 9.65
N ASP A 103 -13.53 -12.02 10.21
CA ASP A 103 -14.13 -10.91 9.48
C ASP A 103 -13.11 -10.14 8.62
N PHE A 104 -11.81 -10.31 8.88
CA PHE A 104 -10.75 -9.57 8.18
C PHE A 104 -10.80 -9.72 6.65
N PRO A 105 -10.90 -10.93 6.06
CA PRO A 105 -11.01 -11.11 4.62
C PRO A 105 -12.18 -10.34 3.99
N TRP A 106 -13.34 -10.31 4.65
CA TRP A 106 -14.55 -9.63 4.17
C TRP A 106 -14.38 -8.12 4.17
N LEU A 107 -13.89 -7.56 5.28
CA LEU A 107 -13.59 -6.12 5.38
C LEU A 107 -12.53 -5.72 4.36
N ALA A 108 -11.52 -6.55 4.13
CA ALA A 108 -10.51 -6.23 3.14
C ALA A 108 -11.03 -6.39 1.69
N ALA A 109 -11.93 -7.35 1.42
CA ALA A 109 -12.57 -7.51 0.11
C ALA A 109 -13.47 -6.33 -0.25
N ALA A 110 -14.20 -5.75 0.70
CA ALA A 110 -15.06 -4.60 0.47
C ALA A 110 -14.29 -3.31 0.09
N LEU A 111 -12.97 -3.26 0.30
CA LEU A 111 -12.09 -2.20 -0.20
C LEU A 111 -11.65 -2.39 -1.65
N ILE A 112 -11.81 -3.59 -2.22
CA ILE A 112 -11.37 -3.86 -3.60
C ILE A 112 -12.15 -3.05 -4.62
N PRO A 113 -13.50 -2.99 -4.59
CA PRO A 113 -14.24 -2.18 -5.55
C PRO A 113 -13.82 -0.70 -5.58
N PRO A 114 -13.73 0.03 -4.44
CA PRO A 114 -13.28 1.42 -4.48
C PRO A 114 -11.79 1.55 -4.87
N ALA A 115 -10.92 0.63 -4.43
CA ALA A 115 -9.52 0.65 -4.85
C ALA A 115 -9.37 0.46 -6.37
N ALA A 116 -10.07 -0.52 -6.95
CA ALA A 116 -10.08 -0.79 -8.37
C ALA A 116 -10.68 0.38 -9.15
N ALA A 117 -11.78 0.97 -8.68
CA ALA A 117 -12.39 2.12 -9.32
C ALA A 117 -11.45 3.33 -9.30
N LEU A 118 -10.77 3.61 -8.18
CA LEU A 118 -9.76 4.68 -8.11
C LEU A 118 -8.60 4.44 -9.07
N VAL A 119 -8.07 3.21 -9.14
CA VAL A 119 -7.01 2.83 -10.08
C VAL A 119 -7.49 3.07 -11.51
N LEU A 120 -8.68 2.59 -11.86
CA LEU A 120 -9.25 2.73 -13.20
C LEU A 120 -9.50 4.19 -13.60
N VAL A 121 -10.08 5.00 -12.71
CA VAL A 121 -10.33 6.42 -13.01
C VAL A 121 -9.02 7.19 -13.12
N THR A 122 -8.04 6.92 -12.24
CA THR A 122 -6.72 7.55 -12.31
C THR A 122 -5.98 7.13 -13.59
N PHE A 123 -6.06 5.86 -13.97
CA PHE A 123 -5.49 5.34 -15.20
C PHE A 123 -6.16 5.96 -16.44
N ALA A 124 -7.49 6.00 -16.48
CA ALA A 124 -8.25 6.60 -17.58
C ALA A 124 -7.95 8.09 -17.73
N GLY A 125 -7.82 8.83 -16.62
CA GLY A 125 -7.40 10.23 -16.64
C GLY A 125 -6.06 10.41 -17.34
N ARG A 126 -5.03 9.67 -16.89
CA ARG A 126 -3.70 9.70 -17.51
C ARG A 126 -3.70 9.29 -18.98
N TRP A 127 -4.50 8.28 -19.33
CA TRP A 127 -4.65 7.85 -20.73
C TRP A 127 -5.27 8.95 -21.60
N MET A 128 -6.27 9.67 -21.08
CA MET A 128 -6.93 10.78 -21.80
C MET A 128 -6.01 12.00 -21.96
N ASP A 129 -5.14 12.27 -20.98
CA ASP A 129 -4.14 13.34 -21.06
C ASP A 129 -3.02 13.03 -22.08
N GLY A 130 -2.99 11.80 -22.59
CA GLY A 130 -2.01 11.30 -23.54
C GLY A 130 -0.94 10.47 -22.85
N LEU A 131 -0.60 9.33 -23.47
CA LEU A 131 0.54 8.55 -23.01
C LEU A 131 1.84 9.16 -23.53
N GLU A 132 2.89 9.08 -22.72
CA GLU A 132 4.24 9.41 -23.17
C GLU A 132 4.64 8.52 -24.34
N THR A 133 4.91 9.16 -25.48
CA THR A 133 5.42 8.51 -26.68
C THR A 133 6.86 8.94 -26.92
N LEU A 134 7.73 7.98 -27.23
CA LEU A 134 9.14 8.25 -27.51
C LEU A 134 9.30 8.83 -28.93
N PRO A 135 9.91 10.03 -29.08
CA PRO A 135 10.11 10.64 -30.39
C PRO A 135 10.94 9.75 -31.31
N GLY A 136 10.47 9.53 -32.54
CA GLY A 136 11.19 8.71 -33.53
C GLY A 136 11.16 7.20 -33.27
N ALA A 137 10.49 6.74 -32.21
CA ALA A 137 10.36 5.32 -31.88
C ALA A 137 9.21 4.64 -32.65
N PRO A 138 9.28 3.31 -32.88
CA PRO A 138 8.17 2.56 -33.46
C PRO A 138 6.93 2.59 -32.57
N GLY A 139 5.72 2.59 -33.15
CA GLY A 139 4.46 2.72 -32.41
C GLY A 139 4.20 1.65 -31.33
N TRP A 140 4.84 0.48 -31.39
CA TRP A 140 4.72 -0.55 -30.35
C TRP A 140 5.35 -0.13 -29.01
N THR A 141 6.28 0.85 -29.01
CA THR A 141 6.93 1.37 -27.79
C THR A 141 5.97 2.16 -26.88
N ALA A 142 4.78 2.52 -27.37
CA ALA A 142 3.69 3.10 -26.56
C ALA A 142 3.25 2.19 -25.41
N ILE A 143 3.58 0.89 -25.45
CA ILE A 143 3.39 -0.02 -24.31
C ILE A 143 4.18 0.41 -23.06
N GLY A 144 5.31 1.09 -23.23
CA GLY A 144 6.12 1.64 -22.13
C GLY A 144 5.33 2.67 -21.33
N GLY A 145 4.85 3.72 -22.01
CA GLY A 145 3.98 4.74 -21.41
C GLY A 145 2.67 4.17 -20.83
N PHE A 146 2.08 3.16 -21.47
CA PHE A 146 0.90 2.47 -20.91
C PHE A 146 1.20 1.77 -19.58
N LEU A 147 2.30 1.00 -19.52
CA LEU A 147 2.70 0.28 -18.31
C LEU A 147 3.12 1.23 -17.20
N ASP A 148 3.75 2.35 -17.57
CA ASP A 148 4.07 3.43 -16.64
C ASP A 148 2.81 4.02 -16.02
N ALA A 149 1.86 4.51 -16.83
CA ALA A 149 0.58 5.04 -16.36
C ALA A 149 -0.20 4.04 -15.48
N LEU A 150 -0.13 2.75 -15.82
CA LEU A 150 -0.72 1.67 -15.02
C LEU A 150 0.00 1.51 -13.67
N ALA A 151 1.33 1.42 -13.66
CA ALA A 151 2.11 1.33 -12.43
C ALA A 151 1.81 2.52 -11.50
N ASP A 152 1.71 3.70 -12.08
CA ASP A 152 1.52 4.95 -11.38
C ASP A 152 0.08 5.11 -10.85
N SER A 153 -0.89 4.39 -11.43
CA SER A 153 -2.26 4.29 -10.92
C SER A 153 -2.38 3.37 -9.70
N LEU A 154 -1.54 2.32 -9.61
CA LEU A 154 -1.48 1.41 -8.45
C LEU A 154 -1.03 2.12 -7.17
N ALA A 155 -0.33 3.25 -7.29
CA ALA A 155 0.06 4.10 -6.16
C ALA A 155 -1.15 4.47 -5.28
N VAL A 156 -2.31 4.73 -5.90
CA VAL A 156 -3.54 5.12 -5.21
C VAL A 156 -4.09 3.96 -4.38
N ALA A 157 -4.10 2.74 -4.92
CA ALA A 157 -4.51 1.54 -4.19
C ALA A 157 -3.57 1.23 -3.02
N ALA A 158 -2.26 1.37 -3.22
CA ALA A 158 -1.28 1.19 -2.15
C ALA A 158 -1.48 2.24 -1.03
N GLY A 159 -1.70 3.50 -1.40
CA GLY A 159 -2.00 4.59 -0.46
C GLY A 159 -3.28 4.35 0.34
N LEU A 160 -4.37 3.96 -0.33
CA LEU A 160 -5.65 3.61 0.31
C LEU A 160 -5.49 2.47 1.31
N THR A 161 -4.77 1.41 0.93
CA THR A 161 -4.55 0.24 1.79
C THR A 161 -3.80 0.62 3.07
N ILE A 162 -2.73 1.43 2.96
CA ILE A 162 -2.00 1.94 4.13
C ILE A 162 -2.90 2.84 4.98
N ALA A 163 -3.67 3.73 4.35
CA ALA A 163 -4.52 4.68 5.06
C ALA A 163 -5.58 3.99 5.92
N VAL A 164 -6.30 3.03 5.33
CA VAL A 164 -7.32 2.27 6.06
C VAL A 164 -6.68 1.45 7.18
N ALA A 165 -5.56 0.80 6.92
CA ALA A 165 -4.84 0.04 7.94
C ALA A 165 -4.41 0.93 9.13
N ALA A 166 -3.84 2.10 8.85
CA ALA A 166 -3.36 3.03 9.86
C ALA A 166 -4.49 3.64 10.71
N LEU A 167 -5.62 3.99 10.08
CA LEU A 167 -6.74 4.66 10.74
C LEU A 167 -7.69 3.68 11.44
N CYS A 168 -7.90 2.48 10.89
CA CYS A 168 -8.76 1.47 11.49
C CYS A 168 -8.14 0.93 12.80
N TYR A 169 -6.82 0.69 12.80
CA TYR A 169 -6.15 0.01 13.92
C TYR A 169 -5.67 0.94 15.04
N SER A 170 -5.79 2.27 14.91
CA SER A 170 -5.31 3.22 15.91
C SER A 170 -6.42 3.89 16.72
N LYS A 171 -6.23 4.00 18.04
CA LYS A 171 -7.12 4.72 18.95
C LYS A 171 -6.89 6.23 18.93
N ALA A 172 -5.63 6.66 18.77
CA ALA A 172 -5.24 8.06 18.69
C ALA A 172 -5.32 8.56 17.24
N TRP A 173 -6.54 8.71 16.72
CA TRP A 173 -6.82 9.05 15.31
C TRP A 173 -6.03 10.27 14.80
N ARG A 174 -5.91 11.32 15.63
CA ARG A 174 -5.17 12.53 15.27
C ARG A 174 -3.66 12.28 15.11
N GLU A 175 -3.09 11.41 15.95
CA GLU A 175 -1.67 11.05 15.87
C GLU A 175 -1.42 10.07 14.73
N ALA A 176 -2.29 9.08 14.55
CA ALA A 176 -2.25 8.15 13.43
C ALA A 176 -2.37 8.85 12.09
N PHE A 177 -3.28 9.83 11.97
CA PHE A 177 -3.43 10.65 10.78
C PHE A 177 -2.16 11.48 10.52
N LYS A 178 -1.60 12.15 11.53
CA LYS A 178 -0.33 12.88 11.38
C LYS A 178 0.82 11.95 10.95
N ALA A 179 0.92 10.76 11.54
CA ALA A 179 1.93 9.77 11.20
C ALA A 179 1.74 9.24 9.78
N LEU A 180 0.49 8.99 9.38
CA LEU A 180 0.12 8.59 8.03
C LEU A 180 0.49 9.67 7.01
N VAL A 181 0.08 10.93 7.22
CA VAL A 181 0.41 12.06 6.35
C VAL A 181 1.93 12.21 6.20
N ARG A 182 2.68 12.19 7.31
CA ARG A 182 4.15 12.26 7.26
C ARG A 182 4.75 11.12 6.43
N ARG A 183 4.21 9.91 6.54
CA ARG A 183 4.69 8.74 5.78
C ARG A 183 4.28 8.79 4.31
N LEU A 184 3.07 9.25 3.99
CA LEU A 184 2.63 9.46 2.61
C LEU A 184 3.47 10.54 1.92
N ILE A 185 3.79 11.63 2.62
CA ILE A 185 4.71 12.67 2.12
C ILE A 185 6.10 12.06 1.88
N ALA A 186 6.68 11.35 2.86
CA ALA A 186 7.99 10.72 2.69
C ALA A 186 8.01 9.68 1.57
N PHE A 187 6.92 8.91 1.42
CA PHE A 187 6.74 7.95 0.34
C PHE A 187 6.69 8.66 -1.01
N LYS A 188 5.89 9.71 -1.16
CA LYS A 188 5.78 10.50 -2.38
C LYS A 188 7.11 11.16 -2.75
N ILE A 189 7.84 11.73 -1.78
CA ILE A 189 9.19 12.29 -2.01
C ILE A 189 10.14 11.21 -2.52
N MET A 190 10.12 10.01 -1.91
CA MET A 190 10.97 8.90 -2.34
C MET A 190 10.62 8.43 -3.76
N VAL A 191 9.33 8.32 -4.08
CA VAL A 191 8.87 7.98 -5.45
C VAL A 191 9.29 9.06 -6.43
N TRP A 192 9.12 10.34 -6.09
CA TRP A 192 9.55 11.46 -6.93
C TRP A 192 11.05 11.43 -7.19
N LEU A 193 11.88 11.21 -6.16
CA LEU A 193 13.33 11.02 -6.34
C LEU A 193 13.63 9.82 -7.24
N MET A 194 12.92 8.71 -7.10
CA MET A 194 13.12 7.56 -7.98
C MET A 194 12.72 7.85 -9.43
N VAL A 195 11.59 8.51 -9.68
CA VAL A 195 11.20 8.97 -11.03
C VAL A 195 12.28 9.88 -11.60
N LEU A 196 12.74 10.86 -10.82
CA LEU A 196 13.80 11.78 -11.22
C LEU A 196 15.07 11.02 -11.63
N PHE A 197 15.51 10.02 -10.86
CA PHE A 197 16.73 9.28 -11.17
C PHE A 197 16.58 8.28 -12.32
N PHE A 198 15.43 7.60 -12.43
CA PHE A 198 15.25 6.53 -13.41
C PHE A 198 14.70 7.01 -14.75
N VAL A 199 13.80 8.01 -14.74
CA VAL A 199 13.10 8.47 -15.93
C VAL A 199 13.68 9.79 -16.43
N GLU A 200 13.84 10.80 -15.56
CA GLU A 200 14.32 12.12 -16.02
C GLU A 200 15.84 12.19 -16.23
N ILE A 201 16.62 11.62 -15.31
CA ILE A 201 18.09 11.57 -15.42
C ILE A 201 18.53 10.41 -16.33
N GLY A 202 17.66 9.39 -16.52
CA GLY A 202 17.90 8.26 -17.40
C GLY A 202 19.19 7.52 -17.07
N ILE A 203 19.31 6.93 -15.87
CA ILE A 203 20.55 6.24 -15.47
C ILE A 203 20.71 4.89 -16.17
N VAL A 204 19.60 4.23 -16.52
CA VAL A 204 19.64 2.84 -17.01
C VAL A 204 19.92 2.81 -18.52
N GLY A 205 19.39 3.74 -19.31
CA GLY A 205 19.64 3.89 -20.75
C GLY A 205 21.12 3.98 -21.13
N PRO A 206 21.91 4.90 -20.54
CA PRO A 206 23.35 5.04 -20.80
C PRO A 206 24.16 3.82 -20.36
N ILE A 207 23.77 3.15 -19.27
CA ILE A 207 24.43 1.93 -18.81
C ILE A 207 24.19 0.79 -19.79
N LEU A 208 22.95 0.65 -20.28
CA LEU A 208 22.57 -0.38 -21.25
C LEU A 208 23.22 -0.12 -22.62
N GLY A 209 23.26 1.14 -23.05
CA GLY A 209 23.94 1.62 -24.24
C GLY A 209 25.43 1.26 -24.21
N ALA A 210 26.14 1.66 -23.15
CA ALA A 210 27.56 1.36 -22.99
C ALA A 210 27.88 -0.15 -22.94
N LEU A 211 26.98 -0.96 -22.35
CA LEU A 211 27.13 -2.42 -22.31
C LEU A 211 26.97 -3.05 -23.69
N VAL A 212 25.94 -2.65 -24.44
CA VAL A 212 25.65 -3.20 -25.76
C VAL A 212 26.67 -2.74 -26.79
N GLU A 213 27.04 -1.46 -26.78
CA GLU A 213 28.10 -0.91 -27.63
C GLU A 213 29.45 -1.58 -27.31
N GLY A 214 29.77 -1.77 -26.03
CA GLY A 214 31.00 -2.44 -25.59
C GLY A 214 31.08 -3.94 -25.89
N LEU A 215 29.95 -4.66 -25.95
CA LEU A 215 29.89 -6.10 -26.23
C LEU A 215 29.66 -6.44 -27.70
N LEU A 216 28.85 -5.64 -28.40
CA LEU A 216 28.36 -5.94 -29.75
C LEU A 216 28.85 -4.94 -30.80
N GLY A 217 29.40 -3.79 -30.41
CA GLY A 217 29.90 -2.76 -31.33
C GLY A 217 28.80 -2.09 -32.15
N ILE A 218 27.55 -2.16 -31.68
CA ILE A 218 26.36 -1.63 -32.36
C ILE A 218 25.91 -0.37 -31.62
N GLU A 219 25.82 0.75 -32.34
CA GLU A 219 25.13 1.95 -31.87
C GLU A 219 23.63 1.65 -31.74
N LEU A 220 23.12 1.73 -30.52
CA LEU A 220 21.69 1.60 -30.26
C LEU A 220 20.99 2.93 -30.54
N PRO A 221 19.80 2.92 -31.15
CA PRO A 221 19.02 4.14 -31.32
C PRO A 221 18.56 4.69 -29.96
N ASP A 222 18.57 6.01 -29.82
CA ASP A 222 18.35 6.73 -28.55
C ASP A 222 17.06 6.30 -27.83
N TRP A 223 15.98 6.05 -28.57
CA TRP A 223 14.69 5.63 -28.02
C TRP A 223 14.75 4.29 -27.27
N LEU A 224 15.72 3.42 -27.56
CA LEU A 224 15.80 2.11 -26.90
C LEU A 224 16.19 2.25 -25.43
N GLY A 225 17.02 3.24 -25.10
CA GLY A 225 17.39 3.57 -23.72
C GLY A 225 16.18 4.05 -22.93
N ASP A 226 15.48 5.05 -23.45
CA ASP A 226 14.28 5.61 -22.82
C ASP A 226 13.17 4.56 -22.65
N PHE A 227 13.01 3.67 -23.63
CA PHE A 227 12.06 2.56 -23.54
C PHE A 227 12.44 1.56 -22.44
N ALA A 228 13.73 1.22 -22.30
CA ALA A 228 14.22 0.36 -21.24
C ALA A 228 14.02 1.00 -19.86
N ASP A 229 14.17 2.32 -19.77
CA ASP A 229 14.00 3.09 -18.54
C ASP A 229 12.53 3.12 -18.11
N GLN A 230 11.61 3.38 -19.05
CA GLN A 230 10.16 3.28 -18.81
C GLN A 230 9.74 1.87 -18.36
N LEU A 231 10.21 0.81 -19.04
CA LEU A 231 9.90 -0.57 -18.65
C LEU A 231 10.46 -0.92 -17.27
N THR A 232 11.70 -0.52 -16.99
CA THR A 232 12.36 -0.78 -15.70
C THR A 232 11.64 -0.07 -14.58
N TYR A 233 11.25 1.19 -14.79
CA TYR A 233 10.45 1.97 -13.87
C TYR A 233 9.10 1.29 -13.59
N ALA A 234 8.33 1.00 -14.64
CA ALA A 234 7.00 0.40 -14.51
C ALA A 234 7.06 -0.94 -13.74
N LEU A 235 8.04 -1.78 -14.06
CA LEU A 235 8.26 -3.06 -13.37
C LEU A 235 8.62 -2.86 -11.89
N LEU A 236 9.54 -1.94 -11.61
CA LEU A 236 10.03 -1.66 -10.26
C LEU A 236 8.90 -1.10 -9.38
N MET A 237 8.18 -0.10 -9.89
CA MET A 237 7.10 0.57 -9.18
C MET A 237 5.92 -0.36 -8.94
N THR A 238 5.50 -1.11 -9.96
CA THR A 238 4.47 -2.14 -9.81
C THR A 238 4.87 -3.13 -8.72
N THR A 239 6.12 -3.60 -8.72
CA THR A 239 6.62 -4.52 -7.69
C THR A 239 6.59 -3.90 -6.28
N ILE A 240 7.00 -2.64 -6.14
CA ILE A 240 6.97 -1.92 -4.87
C ILE A 240 5.54 -1.74 -4.37
N TYR A 241 4.61 -1.29 -5.22
CA TYR A 241 3.21 -1.09 -4.85
C TYR A 241 2.53 -2.39 -4.46
N LEU A 242 2.75 -3.48 -5.22
CA LEU A 242 2.25 -4.81 -4.87
C LEU A 242 2.86 -5.33 -3.55
N ALA A 243 4.14 -5.06 -3.29
CA ALA A 243 4.79 -5.42 -2.03
C ALA A 243 4.20 -4.63 -0.85
N ILE A 244 3.84 -3.36 -1.05
CA ILE A 244 3.16 -2.54 -0.05
C ILE A 244 1.77 -3.07 0.24
N ILE A 245 0.97 -3.37 -0.79
CA ILE A 245 -0.38 -3.92 -0.64
C ILE A 245 -0.32 -5.26 0.09
N GLY A 246 0.48 -6.21 -0.41
CA GLY A 246 0.62 -7.54 0.19
C GLY A 246 1.28 -7.53 1.58
N GLY A 247 2.23 -6.63 1.81
CA GLY A 247 2.84 -6.41 3.12
C GLY A 247 1.84 -5.87 4.12
N THR A 248 1.01 -4.90 3.71
CA THR A 248 -0.03 -4.29 4.56
C THR A 248 -1.11 -5.31 4.89
N TRP A 249 -1.55 -6.09 3.91
CA TRP A 249 -2.45 -7.22 4.13
C TRP A 249 -1.90 -8.17 5.21
N THR A 250 -0.65 -8.61 5.06
CA THR A 250 -0.05 -9.57 5.98
C THR A 250 0.11 -8.98 7.39
N ALA A 251 0.50 -7.71 7.50
CA ALA A 251 0.62 -7.02 8.77
C ALA A 251 -0.73 -6.86 9.46
N CYS A 252 -1.77 -6.44 8.73
CA CYS A 252 -3.13 -6.34 9.24
C CYS A 252 -3.64 -7.70 9.72
N ARG A 253 -3.58 -8.73 8.86
CA ARG A 253 -4.06 -10.08 9.19
C ARG A 253 -3.44 -10.63 10.48
N ARG A 254 -2.14 -10.41 10.69
CA ARG A 254 -1.42 -10.86 11.90
C ARG A 254 -1.78 -10.07 13.15
N SER A 255 -2.06 -8.78 12.97
CA SER A 255 -2.35 -7.86 14.07
C SER A 255 -3.84 -7.78 14.40
N PHE A 256 -4.73 -8.34 13.57
CA PHE A 256 -6.19 -8.22 13.72
C PHE A 256 -6.71 -8.87 15.01
N ALA A 257 -6.25 -10.08 15.32
CA ALA A 257 -6.51 -10.75 16.59
C ALA A 257 -6.12 -9.91 17.82
N ARG A 258 -5.05 -9.13 17.68
CA ARG A 258 -4.55 -8.23 18.73
C ARG A 258 -5.38 -6.94 18.79
N LEU A 259 -5.80 -6.42 17.64
CA LEU A 259 -6.71 -5.27 17.55
C LEU A 259 -8.03 -5.54 18.28
N LEU A 260 -8.64 -6.69 18.06
CA LEU A 260 -9.91 -7.05 18.72
C LEU A 260 -9.76 -7.19 20.24
N ARG A 261 -8.60 -7.65 20.73
CA ARG A 261 -8.33 -7.86 22.16
C ARG A 261 -7.90 -6.58 22.88
N GLU A 262 -6.98 -5.82 22.29
CA GLU A 262 -6.34 -4.66 22.93
C GLU A 262 -7.00 -3.34 22.54
N GLY A 263 -7.85 -3.32 21.51
CA GLY A 263 -8.51 -2.12 20.99
C GLY A 263 -7.62 -1.22 20.13
N GLU A 264 -6.31 -1.51 20.06
CA GLU A 264 -5.33 -0.75 19.28
C GLU A 264 -4.12 -1.60 18.87
N VAL A 265 -3.60 -1.36 17.67
CA VAL A 265 -2.28 -1.87 17.23
C VAL A 265 -1.64 -0.89 16.25
N ASP A 266 -0.35 -0.58 16.43
CA ASP A 266 0.44 0.13 15.42
C ASP A 266 0.82 -0.83 14.25
N VAL A 267 -0.08 -0.96 13.28
CA VAL A 267 0.16 -1.74 12.05
C VAL A 267 1.29 -1.14 11.22
N LEU A 268 1.48 0.16 11.30
CA LEU A 268 2.50 0.91 10.59
C LEU A 268 3.92 0.60 11.12
N GLU A 269 4.06 0.32 12.42
CA GLU A 269 5.28 -0.23 13.02
C GLU A 269 5.46 -1.71 12.64
N THR A 270 4.38 -2.50 12.65
CA THR A 270 4.41 -3.91 12.24
C THR A 270 4.90 -4.04 10.78
N LEU A 271 4.40 -3.20 9.88
CA LEU A 271 4.87 -3.09 8.50
C LEU A 271 6.36 -2.75 8.41
N ARG A 272 6.84 -1.80 9.23
CA ARG A 272 8.25 -1.40 9.27
C ARG A 272 9.15 -2.56 9.72
N THR A 273 8.77 -3.25 10.80
CA THR A 273 9.53 -4.41 11.29
C THR A 273 9.50 -5.55 10.27
N MET A 274 8.40 -5.72 9.53
CA MET A 274 8.30 -6.67 8.42
C MET A 274 9.14 -6.28 7.20
N ALA A 275 9.36 -4.99 6.98
CA ALA A 275 10.25 -4.51 5.93
C ALA A 275 11.73 -4.70 6.33
N GLU A 276 12.11 -4.59 7.61
CA GLU A 276 13.50 -4.74 8.05
C GLU A 276 14.14 -6.11 7.72
N SER A 277 15.43 -6.09 7.34
CA SER A 277 16.19 -7.32 7.03
C SER A 277 16.22 -8.29 8.22
N PRO A 278 16.32 -9.62 7.99
CA PRO A 278 16.33 -10.61 9.07
C PRO A 278 17.41 -10.34 10.12
N GLU A 279 18.55 -9.80 9.68
CA GLU A 279 19.66 -9.41 10.54
C GLU A 279 19.36 -8.20 11.40
N LYS A 280 18.71 -7.15 10.84
CA LYS A 280 18.25 -6.00 11.63
C LYS A 280 17.19 -6.40 12.65
N ARG A 281 16.23 -7.27 12.26
CA ARG A 281 15.25 -7.84 13.19
C ARG A 281 15.89 -8.64 14.33
N ARG A 282 16.88 -9.49 14.02
CA ARG A 282 17.64 -10.23 15.05
C ARG A 282 18.43 -9.30 15.98
N ARG A 283 19.00 -8.22 15.44
CA ARG A 283 19.73 -7.19 16.23
C ARG A 283 18.77 -6.39 17.11
N ALA A 284 17.61 -6.00 16.60
CA ALA A 284 16.57 -5.31 17.36
C ALA A 284 16.01 -6.20 18.48
N ALA A 285 15.66 -7.46 18.17
CA ALA A 285 15.22 -8.42 19.18
C ALA A 285 16.30 -8.71 20.25
N ARG A 286 17.58 -8.76 19.85
CA ARG A 286 18.71 -8.87 20.81
C ARG A 286 18.85 -7.61 21.67
N LYS A 287 18.65 -6.41 21.12
CA LYS A 287 18.67 -5.16 21.89
C LYS A 287 17.49 -5.07 22.86
N ALA A 288 16.29 -5.39 22.42
CA ALA A 288 15.10 -5.44 23.27
C ALA A 288 15.24 -6.46 24.40
N ARG A 289 15.76 -7.67 24.12
CA ARG A 289 16.08 -8.66 25.17
C ARG A 289 17.13 -8.17 26.15
N LYS A 290 18.16 -7.45 25.68
CA LYS A 290 19.19 -6.85 26.55
C LYS A 290 18.66 -5.66 27.37
N GLN A 291 17.70 -4.91 26.86
CA GLN A 291 17.04 -3.82 27.59
C GLN A 291 16.07 -4.37 28.64
N ALA A 292 15.24 -5.36 28.29
CA ALA A 292 14.38 -6.05 29.24
C ALA A 292 15.19 -6.74 30.36
N ALA A 293 16.35 -7.31 30.04
CA ALA A 293 17.27 -7.87 31.03
C ALA A 293 17.99 -6.81 31.90
N LYS A 294 18.05 -5.54 31.46
CA LYS A 294 18.57 -4.41 32.25
C LYS A 294 17.49 -3.72 33.08
N GLU A 295 16.23 -3.79 32.65
CA GLU A 295 15.06 -3.23 33.34
C GLU A 295 14.47 -4.17 34.40
N MET A 296 14.99 -5.39 34.54
CA MET A 296 14.83 -6.21 35.75
C MET A 296 16.06 -6.03 36.67
N PRO A 297 16.14 -4.97 37.49
CA PRO A 297 17.06 -4.98 38.62
C PRO A 297 16.52 -5.96 39.68
N ASP A 298 17.45 -6.66 40.32
CA ASP A 298 17.30 -7.60 41.43
C ASP A 298 15.98 -7.51 42.20
N ARG A 299 15.24 -8.64 42.28
CA ARG A 299 14.41 -8.91 43.45
C ARG A 299 15.36 -9.08 44.64
N PRO A 300 15.34 -8.21 45.67
CA PRO A 300 16.07 -8.48 46.88
C PRO A 300 15.24 -9.41 47.77
N GLY A 301 15.85 -10.52 48.19
CA GLY A 301 15.42 -11.21 49.41
C GLY A 301 15.08 -12.68 49.25
N ASP A 302 16.09 -13.53 49.07
CA ASP A 302 16.14 -14.79 49.79
C ASP A 302 17.28 -14.67 50.81
N GLY A 303 16.92 -14.13 51.99
CA GLY A 303 17.81 -14.16 53.15
C GLY A 303 18.07 -15.61 53.57
N PRO A 304 19.26 -15.93 54.10
CA PRO A 304 19.59 -17.28 54.51
C PRO A 304 18.62 -17.77 55.61
N PRO A 305 18.30 -19.07 55.66
CA PRO A 305 17.44 -19.61 56.71
C PRO A 305 18.15 -19.43 58.06
N ALA A 306 17.50 -18.70 58.96
CA ALA A 306 17.91 -18.59 60.37
C ALA A 306 17.44 -19.85 61.14
N PRO A 307 18.10 -20.17 62.27
CA PRO A 307 18.50 -21.52 62.68
C PRO A 307 17.38 -22.49 63.08
#